data_AF-A0A950Z6M9-F1
#
_entry.id   AF-A0A950Z6M9-F1
#
_cell.length_a   1.000
_cell.length_b   1.000
_cell.length_c   1.000
_cell.angle_alpha   90.00
_cell.angle_beta   90.00
_cell.angle_gamma   90.00
#
_symmetry.space_group_name_H-M   'P 1'
#
loop_
_entity.id
_entity.type
_entity.pdbx_description
1 polymer ?
#
loop_
_entity_poly.entity_id
_entity_poly.type
_entity_poly.pdbx_seq_one_letter_code
_entity_poly.pdbx_strand_id
1 'polypeptide(L)'
;MLPDEPDEITPAPVIESEAAKLEPFALKSPAEPFWNYSDLGLITGLLVASVVLILFGVGALALIKPALRNDPTPLLLPTQFLLYGFIYLCFRLVFGLRYGKPVFRSLGWRPS
;
A
#
# COMPACT_ATOMS: atom_id res chain seq x y z
N MET A 1 48.60 22.24 -66.68
CA MET A 1 47.13 22.35 -66.64
C MET A 1 46.61 20.93 -66.81
N LEU A 2 46.10 20.18 -65.83
CA LEU A 2 45.51 20.43 -64.51
C LEU A 2 46.20 19.54 -63.41
N PRO A 3 46.00 19.81 -62.11
CA PRO A 3 46.81 19.35 -60.97
C PRO A 3 46.29 18.08 -60.26
N ASP A 4 47.12 17.59 -59.33
CA ASP A 4 46.82 16.62 -58.26
C ASP A 4 45.54 16.96 -57.49
N GLU A 5 44.73 15.96 -57.11
CA GLU A 5 44.52 15.60 -55.70
C GLU A 5 43.67 14.31 -55.52
N PRO A 6 43.90 13.55 -54.43
CA PRO A 6 43.21 12.30 -54.12
C PRO A 6 41.91 12.59 -53.36
N ASP A 7 40.78 12.09 -53.84
CA ASP A 7 39.56 12.07 -53.02
C ASP A 7 39.68 10.95 -51.98
N GLU A 8 40.38 11.32 -50.91
CA GLU A 8 40.31 10.78 -49.57
C GLU A 8 38.83 10.56 -49.21
N ILE A 9 38.38 9.31 -49.26
CA ILE A 9 37.08 8.90 -48.72
C ILE A 9 37.17 9.14 -47.21
N THR A 10 36.75 10.32 -46.78
CA THR A 10 36.56 10.65 -45.38
C THR A 10 35.58 9.61 -44.82
N PRO A 11 35.97 8.76 -43.85
CA PRO A 11 34.97 7.98 -43.15
C PRO A 11 34.08 8.98 -42.43
N ALA A 12 32.79 8.99 -42.78
CA ALA A 12 31.80 9.80 -42.10
C ALA A 12 31.94 9.62 -40.59
N PRO A 13 31.84 10.70 -39.79
CA PRO A 13 32.00 10.62 -38.35
C PRO A 13 30.98 9.61 -37.81
N VAL A 14 31.48 8.74 -36.93
CA VAL A 14 30.77 7.74 -36.16
C VAL A 14 29.59 8.39 -35.43
N ILE A 15 28.43 8.49 -36.08
CA ILE A 15 27.13 8.77 -35.43
C ILE A 15 26.65 7.46 -34.80
N GLU A 16 27.49 6.87 -33.93
CA GLU A 16 27.18 5.63 -33.24
C GLU A 16 27.27 5.82 -31.72
N SER A 17 27.79 6.97 -31.26
CA SER A 17 27.98 7.25 -29.83
C SER A 17 26.85 8.02 -29.14
N GLU A 18 25.90 8.61 -29.89
CA GLU A 18 24.85 9.44 -29.30
C GLU A 18 23.55 8.67 -28.99
N ALA A 19 23.29 7.59 -29.74
CA ALA A 19 22.14 6.71 -29.49
C ALA A 19 22.29 5.87 -28.20
N ALA A 20 23.52 5.65 -27.73
CA ALA A 20 23.79 4.92 -26.48
C ALA A 20 23.59 5.76 -25.21
N LYS A 21 23.42 7.09 -25.33
CA LYS A 21 23.29 8.00 -24.18
C LYS A 21 21.85 8.38 -23.84
N LEU A 22 20.90 7.98 -24.67
CA LEU A 22 19.49 8.03 -24.30
C LEU A 22 19.18 6.72 -23.58
N GLU A 23 19.62 6.60 -22.32
CA GLU A 23 19.06 5.58 -21.44
C GLU A 23 17.54 5.77 -21.52
N PRO A 24 16.83 4.78 -22.10
CA PRO A 24 15.42 4.91 -22.38
C PRO A 24 14.80 5.17 -21.02
N PHE A 25 14.06 6.29 -20.90
CA PHE A 25 13.23 6.61 -19.74
C PHE A 25 12.86 5.33 -19.04
N ALA A 26 13.60 4.98 -17.99
CA ALA A 26 13.32 3.77 -17.25
C ALA A 26 12.00 4.09 -16.59
N LEU A 27 10.91 3.75 -17.29
CA LEU A 27 9.55 3.88 -16.82
C LEU A 27 9.56 3.04 -15.58
N LYS A 28 9.74 3.71 -14.44
CA LYS A 28 9.73 3.11 -13.13
C LYS A 28 8.41 2.38 -13.08
N SER A 29 8.43 1.05 -13.25
CA SER A 29 7.21 0.28 -13.44
C SER A 29 6.23 0.72 -12.36
N PRO A 30 4.97 1.02 -12.71
CA PRO A 30 3.97 1.38 -11.71
C PRO A 30 4.09 0.38 -10.58
N ALA A 31 4.38 0.86 -9.37
CA ALA A 31 4.69 -0.03 -8.25
C ALA A 31 3.53 -1.00 -8.11
N GLU A 32 3.75 -2.26 -8.50
CA GLU A 32 2.67 -3.23 -8.51
C GLU A 32 2.11 -3.32 -7.07
N PRO A 33 0.78 -3.27 -6.91
CA PRO A 33 0.18 -3.40 -5.60
C PRO A 33 0.65 -4.71 -5.00
N PHE A 34 1.34 -4.65 -3.86
CA PHE A 34 1.96 -5.84 -3.27
C PHE A 34 0.94 -6.83 -2.68
N TRP A 35 -0.35 -6.47 -2.65
CA TRP A 35 -1.41 -7.21 -1.99
C TRP A 35 -2.39 -7.77 -3.03
N ASN A 36 -3.00 -8.90 -2.70
CA ASN A 36 -3.94 -9.60 -3.56
C ASN A 36 -5.39 -9.34 -3.08
N TYR A 37 -6.39 -9.48 -3.94
CA TYR A 37 -7.81 -9.39 -3.55
C TYR A 37 -8.19 -10.43 -2.47
N SER A 38 -7.46 -11.54 -2.38
CA SER A 38 -7.61 -12.48 -1.26
C SER A 38 -7.32 -11.83 0.10
N ASP A 39 -6.40 -10.87 0.17
CA ASP A 39 -6.14 -10.10 1.40
C ASP A 39 -7.32 -9.21 1.78
N LEU A 40 -8.06 -8.68 0.79
CA LEU A 40 -9.29 -7.94 1.07
C LEU A 40 -10.30 -8.83 1.77
N GLY A 41 -10.49 -10.05 1.25
CA GLY A 41 -11.37 -11.03 1.88
C GLY A 41 -10.98 -11.34 3.32
N LEU A 42 -9.67 -11.50 3.58
CA LEU A 42 -9.16 -11.71 4.94
C LEU A 42 -9.40 -10.51 5.85
N ILE A 43 -9.06 -9.30 5.39
CA ILE A 43 -9.26 -8.06 6.16
C ILE A 43 -10.74 -7.87 6.47
N THR A 44 -11.62 -8.01 5.46
CA THR A 44 -13.06 -7.89 5.62
C THR A 44 -13.62 -8.95 6.58
N GLY A 45 -13.18 -10.21 6.46
CA GLY A 45 -13.59 -11.27 7.37
C GLY A 45 -13.18 -11.00 8.82
N LEU A 46 -11.95 -10.55 9.03
CA LEU A 46 -11.45 -10.16 10.35
C LEU A 46 -12.18 -8.94 10.92
N LEU A 47 -12.53 -7.97 10.06
CA LEU A 47 -13.31 -6.79 10.40
C LEU A 47 -14.71 -7.19 10.89
N VAL A 48 -15.41 -8.05 10.13
CA VAL A 48 -16.72 -8.56 10.50
C VAL A 48 -16.64 -9.32 11.82
N ALA A 49 -15.67 -10.21 11.99
CA ALA A 49 -15.45 -10.93 13.25
C ALA A 49 -15.19 -9.96 14.42
N SER A 50 -14.40 -8.91 14.20
CA SER A 50 -14.12 -7.88 15.21
C SER A 50 -15.38 -7.10 15.59
N VAL A 51 -16.22 -6.73 14.64
CA VAL A 51 -17.51 -6.07 14.91
C VAL A 51 -18.42 -6.97 15.73
N VAL A 52 -18.55 -8.25 15.36
CA VAL A 52 -19.34 -9.22 16.14
C VAL A 52 -18.81 -9.34 17.58
N LEU A 53 -17.49 -9.41 17.75
CA LEU A 53 -16.86 -9.47 19.08
C LEU A 53 -17.15 -8.22 19.91
N ILE A 54 -17.06 -7.03 19.32
CA ILE A 54 -17.38 -5.76 19.98
C ILE A 54 -18.86 -5.72 20.38
N LEU A 55 -19.78 -6.06 19.48
CA LEU A 55 -21.21 -6.11 19.77
C LEU A 55 -21.53 -7.08 20.90
N PHE A 56 -20.88 -8.25 20.90
CA PHE A 56 -21.06 -9.24 21.96
C PHE A 56 -20.55 -8.71 23.31
N GLY A 57 -19.39 -8.06 23.33
CA GLY A 57 -18.83 -7.44 24.54
C GLY A 57 -19.70 -6.30 25.08
N VAL A 58 -20.17 -5.41 24.21
CA VAL A 58 -21.09 -4.32 24.57
C VAL A 58 -22.42 -4.87 25.09
N GLY A 59 -22.98 -5.88 24.40
CA GLY A 59 -24.21 -6.55 24.82
C GLY A 59 -24.08 -7.22 26.19
N ALA A 60 -22.99 -7.96 26.41
CA ALA A 60 -22.71 -8.58 27.71
C ALA A 60 -22.57 -7.53 28.84
N LEU A 61 -21.89 -6.41 28.56
CA LEU A 61 -21.74 -5.33 29.53
C LEU A 61 -23.08 -4.67 29.87
N ALA A 62 -23.95 -4.49 28.87
CA ALA A 62 -25.29 -3.94 29.06
C ALA A 62 -26.22 -4.88 29.87
N LEU A 63 -26.00 -6.20 29.80
CA LEU A 63 -26.72 -7.18 30.64
C LEU A 63 -26.27 -7.11 32.11
N ILE A 64 -24.97 -6.92 32.36
CA ILE A 64 -24.42 -6.85 33.72
C ILE A 64 -24.73 -5.51 34.39
N LYS A 65 -24.71 -4.41 33.62
CA LYS A 65 -25.01 -3.06 34.11
C LYS A 65 -26.23 -2.47 33.40
N PRO A 66 -27.45 -2.64 33.94
CA PRO A 66 -28.67 -2.13 33.30
C PRO A 66 -28.71 -0.59 33.16
N ALA A 67 -27.96 0.15 33.98
CA ALA A 67 -27.80 1.60 33.84
C ALA A 67 -27.23 1.99 32.46
N LEU A 68 -26.31 1.19 31.92
CA LEU A 68 -25.68 1.39 30.61
C LEU A 68 -26.63 1.08 29.45
N ARG A 69 -27.75 0.39 29.71
CA ARG A 69 -28.79 0.10 28.73
C ARG A 69 -29.72 1.31 28.50
N ASN A 70 -29.90 2.13 29.53
CA ASN A 70 -30.74 3.33 29.48
C ASN A 70 -29.95 4.56 28.96
N ASP A 71 -28.66 4.65 29.31
CA ASP A 71 -27.76 5.67 28.76
C ASP A 71 -26.52 5.00 28.11
N PRO A 72 -26.50 4.84 26.78
CA PRO A 72 -25.39 4.22 26.07
C PRO A 72 -24.23 5.19 25.80
N THR A 73 -24.38 6.49 26.12
CA THR A 73 -23.37 7.53 25.88
C THR A 73 -21.97 7.17 26.38
N PRO A 74 -21.77 6.65 27.60
CA PRO A 74 -20.44 6.28 28.09
C PRO A 74 -19.80 5.10 27.34
N LEU A 75 -20.56 4.29 26.57
CA LEU A 75 -20.01 3.17 25.79
C LEU A 75 -19.55 3.59 24.41
N LEU A 76 -20.06 4.70 23.85
CA LEU A 76 -19.75 5.10 22.48
C LEU A 76 -18.25 5.34 22.28
N LEU A 77 -17.63 6.07 23.19
CA LEU A 77 -16.20 6.42 23.10
C LEU A 77 -15.30 5.18 23.16
N PRO A 78 -15.38 4.29 24.17
CA PRO A 78 -14.57 3.09 24.19
C PRO A 78 -14.88 2.14 23.04
N THR A 79 -16.14 2.04 22.59
CA THR A 79 -16.51 1.23 21.43
C THR A 79 -15.82 1.73 20.15
N GLN A 80 -15.74 3.05 19.96
CA GLN A 80 -15.01 3.62 18.83
C GLN A 80 -13.51 3.36 18.91
N PHE A 81 -12.91 3.53 20.09
CA PHE A 81 -11.49 3.18 20.29
C PHE A 81 -11.21 1.70 19.97
N LEU A 82 -12.08 0.80 20.41
CA LEU A 82 -11.98 -0.62 20.07
C LEU A 82 -12.10 -0.83 18.57
N LEU A 83 -13.11 -0.23 17.91
CA LEU A 83 -13.30 -0.37 16.47
C LEU A 83 -12.07 0.06 15.68
N TYR A 84 -11.55 1.26 15.93
CA TYR A 84 -10.36 1.76 15.25
C TYR A 84 -9.11 0.92 15.58
N GLY A 85 -8.97 0.49 16.84
CA GLY A 85 -7.89 -0.40 17.28
C GLY A 85 -7.93 -1.74 16.54
N PHE A 86 -9.10 -2.35 16.41
CA PHE A 86 -9.29 -3.60 15.67
C PHE A 86 -9.03 -3.42 14.17
N ILE A 87 -9.51 -2.33 13.55
CA ILE A 87 -9.20 -2.03 12.15
C ILE A 87 -7.70 -1.99 11.93
N TYR A 88 -6.98 -1.22 12.75
CA TYR A 88 -5.53 -1.13 12.67
C TYR A 88 -4.86 -2.50 12.88
N LEU A 89 -5.34 -3.28 13.85
CA LEU A 89 -4.84 -4.61 14.12
C LEU A 89 -5.06 -5.57 12.94
N CYS A 90 -6.21 -5.51 12.27
CA CYS A 90 -6.50 -6.32 11.09
C CYS A 90 -5.51 -6.02 9.97
N PHE A 91 -5.28 -4.74 9.68
CA PHE A 91 -4.28 -4.32 8.68
C PHE A 91 -2.87 -4.74 9.10
N ARG A 92 -2.51 -4.57 10.37
CA ARG A 92 -1.21 -4.97 10.90
C ARG A 92 -1.00 -6.48 10.83
N LEU A 93 -2.02 -7.28 11.11
CA LEU A 93 -1.95 -8.74 11.02
C LEU A 93 -1.78 -9.15 9.57
N VAL A 94 -2.63 -8.69 8.67
CA VAL A 94 -2.59 -9.12 7.26
C VAL A 94 -1.30 -8.68 6.58
N PHE A 95 -0.90 -7.41 6.72
CA PHE A 95 0.33 -6.92 6.08
C PHE A 95 1.60 -7.29 6.83
N GLY A 96 1.56 -7.37 8.16
CA GLY A 96 2.70 -7.75 8.99
C GLY A 96 3.03 -9.23 8.87
N LEU A 97 2.04 -10.12 8.98
CA LEU A 97 2.27 -11.58 8.90
C LEU A 97 2.58 -12.03 7.47
N ARG A 98 1.88 -11.50 6.47
CA ARG A 98 1.98 -12.01 5.09
C ARG A 98 3.10 -11.37 4.27
N TYR A 99 3.39 -10.10 4.51
CA TYR A 99 4.29 -9.32 3.64
C TYR A 99 5.53 -8.77 4.35
N GLY A 100 5.58 -8.77 5.69
CA GLY A 100 6.69 -8.19 6.46
C GLY A 100 6.96 -6.71 6.13
N LYS A 101 6.00 -6.03 5.48
CA LYS A 101 6.12 -4.65 4.98
C LYS A 101 5.14 -3.74 5.74
N PRO A 102 5.49 -2.47 5.95
CA PRO A 102 4.59 -1.53 6.61
C PRO A 102 3.32 -1.32 5.77
N VAL A 103 2.18 -1.25 6.48
CA VAL A 103 0.82 -1.08 5.93
C VAL A 103 0.75 0.01 4.85
N PHE A 104 1.46 1.11 5.06
CA PHE A 104 1.41 2.30 4.19
C PHE A 104 2.27 2.23 2.93
N ARG A 105 3.09 1.17 2.75
CA ARG A 105 3.95 1.05 1.55
C ARG A 105 3.15 0.87 0.26
N SER A 106 1.89 0.40 0.34
CA SER A 106 1.00 0.19 -0.82
C SER A 106 0.44 1.50 -1.33
N LEU A 107 0.34 2.52 -0.45
CA LEU A 107 -0.04 3.88 -0.82
C LEU A 107 1.12 4.68 -1.43
N GLY A 108 2.28 4.05 -1.68
CA GLY A 108 3.45 4.70 -2.24
C GLY A 108 4.19 5.62 -1.27
N TRP A 109 3.80 5.66 0.00
CA TRP A 109 4.49 6.46 1.02
C TRP A 109 5.90 5.89 1.23
N ARG A 110 6.89 6.66 0.79
CA ARG A 110 8.32 6.43 1.08
C ARG A 110 8.66 7.19 2.36
N PRO A 111 9.33 6.57 3.35
CA PRO A 111 9.98 7.35 4.39
C PRO A 111 11.02 8.24 3.71
N SER A 112 10.90 9.55 3.90
CA SER A 112 11.93 10.54 3.59
C SER A 112 13.17 10.29 4.43
#